data_AF-A0A932LSG7-F1
#
_entry.id   AF-A0A932LSG7-F1
#
_cell.length_a   1.000
_cell.length_b   1.000
_cell.length_c   1.000
_cell.angle_alpha   90.00
_cell.angle_beta   90.00
_cell.angle_gamma   90.00
#
_symmetry.space_group_name_H-M   'P 1'
#
loop_
_entity.id
_entity.type
_entity.pdbx_description
1 polymer ?
#
loop_
_entity_poly.entity_id
_entity_poly.type
_entity_poly.pdbx_seq_one_letter_code
_entity_poly.pdbx_strand_id
1 'polypeptide(L)'
;MDILFENLFWVIFVGFALFFGYRILKHKGFKGAMFGARIVNTIGEVSGKSQGPISVLLKVHSLGSDAPHEILVGIEVVAKSFASWQMMPVTLTASETQQLMSLLERAVNERAAA
;
A
#
# COMPACT_ATOMS: atom_id res chain seq x y z
N MET A 1 -1.29 12.97 39.25
CA MET A 1 -0.91 11.74 38.52
C MET A 1 -2.15 10.91 38.20
N ASP A 2 -3.22 10.99 38.99
CA ASP A 2 -4.42 10.15 38.87
C ASP A 2 -5.24 10.36 37.59
N ILE A 3 -5.38 11.61 37.12
CA ILE A 3 -6.13 11.94 35.89
C ILE A 3 -5.53 11.27 34.64
N LEU A 4 -4.19 11.13 34.58
CA LEU A 4 -3.51 10.51 33.43
C LEU A 4 -3.67 8.98 33.41
N PHE A 5 -3.69 8.33 34.58
CA PHE A 5 -3.92 6.89 34.68
C PHE A 5 -5.38 6.53 34.43
N GLU A 6 -6.32 7.33 34.95
CA GLU A 6 -7.76 7.13 34.77
C GLU A 6 -8.20 7.35 33.31
N ASN A 7 -7.53 8.28 32.61
CA ASN A 7 -7.79 8.57 31.19
C ASN A 7 -6.75 7.94 30.24
N LEU A 8 -5.97 6.97 30.69
CA LEU A 8 -4.87 6.40 29.91
C LEU A 8 -5.34 5.88 28.54
N PHE A 9 -6.50 5.20 28.51
CA PHE A 9 -7.12 4.76 27.26
C PHE A 9 -7.39 5.94 26.31
N TRP A 10 -8.02 7.01 26.80
CA TRP A 10 -8.35 8.18 25.99
C TRP A 10 -7.11 8.94 25.53
N VAL A 11 -6.10 9.08 26.38
CA VAL A 11 -4.83 9.71 26.03
C VAL A 11 -4.15 8.94 24.89
N ILE A 12 -4.07 7.62 25.00
CA ILE A 12 -3.51 6.76 23.96
C ILE A 12 -4.36 6.85 22.69
N PHE A 13 -5.68 6.74 22.80
CA PHE A 13 -6.61 6.80 21.66
C PHE A 13 -6.50 8.12 20.90
N VAL A 14 -6.52 9.26 21.60
CA VAL A 14 -6.35 10.59 21.01
C VAL A 14 -4.98 10.73 20.37
N GLY A 15 -3.92 10.22 21.01
CA GLY A 15 -2.58 10.17 20.42
C GLY A 15 -2.55 9.45 19.07
N PHE A 16 -3.15 8.24 19.00
CA PHE A 16 -3.28 7.50 17.74
C PHE A 16 -4.15 8.25 16.72
N ALA A 17 -5.30 8.78 17.13
CA ALA A 17 -6.21 9.50 16.24
C ALA A 17 -5.54 10.73 15.61
N LEU A 18 -4.78 11.50 16.40
CA LEU A 18 -4.00 12.64 15.93
C LEU A 18 -2.87 12.20 14.99
N PHE A 19 -2.15 11.12 15.32
CA PHE A 19 -1.10 10.57 14.48
C PHE A 19 -1.62 10.13 13.10
N PHE A 20 -2.70 9.34 13.08
CA PHE A 20 -3.33 8.90 11.83
C PHE A 20 -3.96 10.07 11.08
N GLY A 21 -4.62 10.99 11.76
CA GLY A 21 -5.16 12.21 11.18
C GLY A 21 -4.08 13.02 10.46
N TYR A 22 -2.97 13.28 11.14
CA TYR A 22 -1.81 13.96 10.55
C TYR A 22 -1.29 13.23 9.30
N ARG A 23 -1.14 11.90 9.37
CA ARG A 23 -0.65 11.09 8.24
C ARG A 23 -1.60 11.13 7.04
N ILE A 24 -2.91 11.10 7.28
CA ILE A 24 -3.95 11.23 6.22
C ILE A 24 -3.87 12.60 5.54
N LEU A 25 -3.73 13.67 6.32
CA LEU A 25 -3.58 15.03 5.78
C LEU A 25 -2.26 15.16 5.00
N LYS A 26 -1.14 14.71 5.57
CA LYS A 26 0.19 14.79 4.96
C LYS A 26 0.24 14.10 3.59
N HIS A 27 -0.30 12.89 3.48
CA HIS A 27 -0.27 12.12 2.23
C HIS A 27 -1.50 12.31 1.34
N LYS A 28 -2.33 13.33 1.65
CA LYS A 28 -3.51 13.73 0.88
C LYS A 28 -4.52 12.59 0.65
N GLY A 29 -4.76 11.80 1.69
CA GLY A 29 -5.80 10.78 1.70
C GLY A 29 -5.42 9.51 2.46
N PHE A 30 -6.42 8.70 2.80
CA PHE A 30 -6.24 7.44 3.54
C PHE A 30 -5.35 6.44 2.80
N LYS A 31 -5.54 6.27 1.49
CA LYS A 31 -4.69 5.37 0.69
C LYS A 31 -3.23 5.84 0.64
N GLY A 32 -3.01 7.13 0.38
CA GLY A 32 -1.66 7.70 0.42
C GLY A 32 -1.01 7.55 1.79
N ALA A 33 -1.79 7.71 2.86
CA ALA A 33 -1.32 7.41 4.20
C ALA A 33 -0.88 5.95 4.30
N MET A 34 -1.62 4.97 3.82
CA MET A 34 -1.18 3.57 3.92
C MET A 34 0.09 3.27 3.10
N PHE A 35 0.29 3.90 1.95
CA PHE A 35 1.55 3.83 1.19
C PHE A 35 2.70 4.61 1.87
N GLY A 36 2.40 5.53 2.79
CA GLY A 36 3.41 6.45 3.36
C GLY A 36 3.87 7.51 2.36
N ALA A 37 3.15 7.68 1.26
CA ALA A 37 3.44 8.61 0.19
C ALA A 37 2.14 8.99 -0.53
N ARG A 38 2.07 10.20 -1.07
CA ARG A 38 0.89 10.61 -1.83
C ARG A 38 0.81 9.80 -3.13
N ILE A 39 -0.35 9.21 -3.43
CA ILE A 39 -0.60 8.67 -4.78
C ILE A 39 -0.75 9.84 -5.76
N VAL A 40 0.12 9.90 -6.77
CA VAL A 40 0.05 10.89 -7.86
C VAL A 40 -0.98 10.43 -8.89
N ASN A 41 -0.81 9.21 -9.38
CA ASN A 41 -1.72 8.57 -10.32
C ASN A 41 -1.60 7.05 -10.26
N THR A 42 -2.67 6.36 -10.66
CA THR A 42 -2.66 4.91 -10.90
C THR A 42 -2.19 4.69 -12.34
N ILE A 43 -1.14 3.90 -12.52
CA ILE A 43 -0.58 3.54 -13.83
C ILE A 43 -1.45 2.50 -14.51
N GLY A 44 -1.93 1.52 -13.75
CA GLY A 44 -2.79 0.46 -14.27
C GLY A 44 -3.18 -0.56 -13.22
N GLU A 45 -3.97 -1.54 -13.65
CA GLU A 45 -4.40 -2.66 -12.82
C GLU A 45 -4.39 -3.97 -13.62
N VAL A 46 -4.07 -5.06 -12.92
CA VAL A 46 -4.05 -6.42 -13.46
C VAL A 46 -4.90 -7.30 -12.57
N SER A 47 -5.87 -7.97 -13.18
CA SER A 47 -6.70 -8.97 -12.50
C SER A 47 -5.90 -10.25 -12.29
N GLY A 48 -5.80 -10.69 -11.05
CA GLY A 48 -5.31 -12.03 -10.72
C GLY A 48 -6.30 -13.09 -11.18
N LYS A 49 -5.80 -14.31 -11.41
CA LYS A 49 -6.67 -15.46 -11.67
C LYS A 49 -7.58 -15.69 -10.45
N SER A 50 -8.89 -15.70 -10.65
CA SER A 50 -9.86 -15.95 -9.59
C SER A 50 -9.65 -17.34 -8.99
N GLN A 51 -9.60 -17.41 -7.66
CA GLN A 51 -9.60 -18.67 -6.92
C GLN A 51 -10.93 -18.78 -6.17
N GLY A 52 -11.88 -19.53 -6.74
CA GLY A 52 -13.23 -19.65 -6.20
C GLY A 52 -13.94 -18.28 -6.11
N PRO A 53 -14.58 -17.94 -4.96
CA PRO A 53 -15.29 -16.67 -4.79
C PRO A 53 -14.37 -15.47 -4.49
N ILE A 54 -13.05 -15.65 -4.52
CA ILE A 54 -12.08 -14.60 -4.23
C ILE A 54 -11.61 -13.98 -5.55
N SER A 55 -11.82 -12.66 -5.67
CA SER A 55 -11.23 -11.84 -6.72
C SER A 55 -10.02 -11.10 -6.17
N VAL A 56 -8.90 -11.17 -6.89
CA VAL A 56 -7.67 -10.46 -6.53
C VAL A 56 -7.32 -9.51 -7.66
N LEU A 57 -7.01 -8.27 -7.33
CA LEU A 57 -6.61 -7.24 -8.26
C LEU A 57 -5.32 -6.60 -7.77
N LEU A 58 -4.33 -6.47 -8.65
CA LEU A 58 -3.09 -5.78 -8.39
C LEU A 58 -3.12 -4.43 -9.10
N LYS A 59 -2.96 -3.34 -8.37
CA LYS A 59 -2.84 -1.98 -8.94
C LYS A 59 -1.42 -1.48 -8.81
N VAL A 60 -0.98 -0.73 -9.80
CA VAL A 60 0.31 -0.04 -9.80
C VAL A 60 0.06 1.45 -9.79
N HIS A 61 0.75 2.15 -8.89
CA HIS A 61 0.63 3.59 -8.67
C HIS A 61 2.00 4.25 -8.78
N SER A 62 2.03 5.46 -9.34
CA SER A 62 3.14 6.38 -9.11
C SER A 62 2.88 7.14 -7.82
N LEU A 63 3.88 7.15 -6.95
CA LEU A 63 3.83 7.84 -5.66
C LEU A 63 4.71 9.09 -5.74
N GLY A 64 4.28 10.15 -5.07
CA GLY A 64 5.09 11.36 -4.88
C GLY A 64 6.06 11.16 -3.72
N SER A 65 7.28 11.69 -3.85
CA SER A 65 8.23 11.77 -2.75
C SER A 65 8.45 13.22 -2.30
N ASP A 66 8.73 13.39 -1.02
CA ASP A 66 9.21 14.65 -0.44
C ASP A 66 10.72 14.87 -0.76
N ALA A 67 11.45 13.81 -1.12
CA ALA A 67 12.86 13.84 -1.48
C ALA A 67 13.07 14.15 -2.98
N PRO A 68 14.00 15.06 -3.34
CA PRO A 68 14.32 15.33 -4.74
C PRO A 68 14.80 14.05 -5.45
N HIS A 69 14.26 13.81 -6.65
CA HIS A 69 14.63 12.69 -7.54
C HIS A 69 14.37 11.28 -7.01
N GLU A 70 13.67 11.13 -5.88
CA GLU A 70 13.24 9.80 -5.42
C GLU A 70 12.01 9.33 -6.19
N ILE A 71 12.13 8.18 -6.84
CA ILE A 71 11.03 7.53 -7.55
C ILE A 71 10.47 6.42 -6.66
N LEU A 72 9.21 6.56 -6.30
CA LEU A 72 8.46 5.60 -5.51
C LEU A 72 7.31 5.02 -6.33
N VAL A 73 7.17 3.70 -6.27
CA VAL A 73 6.12 2.93 -6.94
C VAL A 73 5.28 2.23 -5.89
N GLY A 74 3.96 2.43 -5.97
CA GLY A 74 3.01 1.78 -5.08
C GLY A 74 2.39 0.56 -5.75
N ILE A 75 2.40 -0.58 -5.07
CA ILE A 75 1.66 -1.78 -5.46
C ILE A 75 0.52 -2.00 -4.47
N GLU A 76 -0.72 -1.99 -4.95
CA GLU A 76 -1.92 -2.28 -4.14
C GLU A 76 -2.42 -3.67 -4.50
N VAL A 77 -2.37 -4.62 -3.56
CA VAL A 77 -3.08 -5.89 -3.71
C VAL A 77 -4.44 -5.77 -3.04
N VAL A 78 -5.50 -5.90 -3.83
CA VAL A 78 -6.89 -5.85 -3.38
C VAL A 78 -7.48 -7.25 -3.51
N ALA A 79 -7.77 -7.87 -2.37
CA ALA A 79 -8.49 -9.15 -2.32
C ALA A 79 -9.92 -8.90 -1.84
N LYS A 80 -10.90 -9.34 -2.62
CA LYS A 80 -12.32 -9.27 -2.28
C LYS A 80 -12.92 -10.66 -2.27
N SER A 81 -13.60 -11.00 -1.19
CA SER A 81 -14.47 -12.16 -1.08
C SER A 81 -15.88 -11.71 -0.73
N PHE A 82 -16.82 -12.66 -0.61
CA PHE A 82 -18.21 -12.35 -0.26
C PHE A 82 -18.36 -11.61 1.08
N ALA A 83 -17.48 -11.89 2.06
CA ALA A 83 -17.57 -11.36 3.42
C ALA A 83 -16.34 -10.55 3.86
N SER A 84 -15.34 -10.37 2.99
CA SER A 84 -14.11 -9.67 3.36
C SER A 84 -13.57 -8.82 2.22
N TRP A 85 -13.04 -7.67 2.60
CA TRP A 85 -12.24 -6.81 1.75
C TRP A 85 -10.90 -6.57 2.42
N GLN A 86 -9.82 -6.90 1.72
CA GLN A 86 -8.47 -6.66 2.18
C GLN A 86 -7.70 -5.85 1.14
N MET A 87 -7.01 -4.82 1.61
CA MET A 87 -6.12 -3.98 0.80
C MET A 87 -4.73 -4.01 1.43
N MET A 88 -3.74 -4.41 0.65
CA MET A 88 -2.33 -4.49 1.08
C MET A 88 -1.49 -3.58 0.19
N PRO A 89 -1.10 -2.39 0.68
CA PRO A 89 -0.21 -1.51 -0.04
C PRO A 89 1.25 -1.86 0.24
N VAL A 90 2.07 -1.81 -0.80
CA VAL A 90 3.52 -1.93 -0.74
C VAL A 90 4.12 -0.76 -1.49
N THR A 91 5.04 -0.05 -0.85
CA THR A 91 5.82 1.03 -1.49
C THR A 91 7.19 0.48 -1.82
N LEU A 92 7.60 0.62 -3.07
CA LEU A 92 8.91 0.20 -3.57
C LEU A 92 9.68 1.41 -4.10
N THR A 93 10.97 1.40 -3.90
CA THR A 93 11.91 2.28 -4.58
C THR A 93 12.09 1.87 -6.05
N ALA A 94 12.76 2.70 -6.84
CA ALA A 94 13.10 2.38 -8.22
C ALA A 94 13.90 1.07 -8.36
N SER A 95 14.89 0.85 -7.49
CA SER A 95 15.73 -0.35 -7.54
C SER A 95 14.95 -1.62 -7.17
N GLU A 96 14.14 -1.57 -6.12
CA GLU A 96 13.26 -2.69 -5.73
C GLU A 96 12.21 -3.00 -6.80
N THR A 97 11.70 -1.96 -7.48
CA THR A 97 10.79 -2.14 -8.60
C THR A 97 11.47 -2.84 -9.78
N GLN A 98 12.71 -2.44 -10.11
CA GLN A 98 13.50 -3.11 -11.15
C GLN A 98 13.78 -4.57 -10.80
N GLN A 99 14.10 -4.85 -9.54
CA GLN A 99 14.25 -6.23 -9.05
C GLN A 99 12.95 -7.02 -9.23
N LEU A 100 11.79 -6.47 -8.83
CA LEU A 100 10.51 -7.12 -9.04
C LEU A 100 10.23 -7.38 -10.52
N MET A 101 10.49 -6.42 -11.41
CA MET A 101 10.34 -6.60 -12.85
C MET A 101 11.18 -7.78 -13.36
N SER A 102 12.44 -7.88 -12.91
CA SER A 102 13.32 -9.00 -13.28
C SER A 102 12.79 -10.35 -12.78
N LEU A 103 12.19 -10.39 -11.58
CA LEU A 103 11.61 -11.62 -11.03
C LEU A 103 10.38 -12.06 -11.83
N LEU A 104 9.54 -11.11 -12.23
CA LEU A 104 8.35 -11.37 -13.05
C LEU A 104 8.75 -11.87 -14.45
N GLU A 105 9.71 -11.23 -15.09
CA GLU A 105 10.22 -11.64 -16.40
C GLU A 105 10.81 -13.05 -16.35
N ARG A 106 11.64 -13.33 -15.34
CA ARG A 106 12.19 -14.68 -15.12
C ARG A 106 11.10 -15.72 -14.90
N ALA A 107 10.08 -15.42 -14.09
CA ALA A 107 8.99 -16.36 -13.84
C ALA A 107 8.18 -16.72 -15.10
N VAL A 108 8.09 -15.79 -16.05
CA VAL A 108 7.48 -16.05 -17.37
C VAL A 108 8.39 -16.94 -18.22
N ASN A 109 9.70 -16.64 -18.25
CA ASN A 109 10.66 -17.31 -19.12
C ASN A 109 11.09 -18.71 -18.62
N GLU A 110 11.24 -18.92 -17.31
CA GLU A 110 11.59 -20.23 -16.73
C GLU A 110 10.51 -21.28 -17.05
N ARG A 111 9.24 -20.87 -17.16
CA ARG A 111 8.13 -21.75 -17.50
C ARG A 111 7.99 -22.02 -19.00
N ALA A 112 8.57 -21.17 -19.86
CA ALA A 112 8.58 -21.38 -21.31
C ALA A 112 9.66 -22.38 -21.76
N ALA A 113 10.63 -22.68 -20.89
CA ALA A 113 11.74 -23.59 -21.16
C ALA A 113 11.53 -25.03 -20.62
N ALA A 114 10.40 -25.30 -19.97
CA ALA A 114 9.99 -26.60 -19.44
C ALA A 114 8.79 -27.16 -20.20
#